data_AF-A0A1X1SSY4-F1
#
_entry.id   AF-A0A1X1SSY4-F1
#
_cell.length_a   1.000
_cell.length_b   1.000
_cell.length_c   1.000
_cell.angle_alpha   90.00
_cell.angle_beta   90.00
_cell.angle_gamma   90.00
#
_symmetry.space_group_name_H-M   'P 1'
#
loop_
_entity.id
_entity.type
_entity.pdbx_description
1 polymer ?
#
loop_
_entity_poly.entity_id
_entity_poly.type
_entity_poly.pdbx_seq_one_letter_code
_entity_poly.pdbx_strand_id
1 'polypeptide(L)'
;MTRSDGNLESPLDMQVRAADDASHVGQRVARVRLQTKEAQRSAAQSFEESAECHDRTAESYERLAEATRSRDDYRDHAARHREFAQEDRRLAVRLRQMADG
;
A
#
# COMPACT_ATOMS: atom_id res chain seq x y z
N MET A 1 2.14 9.04 -60.75
CA MET A 1 1.91 9.76 -59.48
C MET A 1 0.43 9.64 -59.14
N THR A 2 0.04 8.58 -58.43
CA THR A 2 -1.33 8.42 -57.93
C THR A 2 -1.48 9.27 -56.68
N ARG A 3 -2.45 10.19 -56.70
CA ARG A 3 -2.83 11.04 -55.57
C ARG A 3 -3.15 10.15 -54.38
N SER A 4 -2.51 10.42 -53.24
CA SER A 4 -3.00 9.96 -51.95
C SER A 4 -4.40 10.56 -51.74
N ASP A 5 -5.42 9.72 -51.78
CA ASP A 5 -6.72 10.05 -51.19
C ASP A 5 -6.53 10.13 -49.68
N GLY A 6 -6.26 11.34 -49.19
CA GLY A 6 -6.34 11.65 -47.78
C GLY A 6 -7.80 11.58 -47.36
N ASN A 7 -8.20 10.42 -46.85
CA ASN A 7 -9.47 10.24 -46.16
C ASN A 7 -9.48 11.18 -44.94
N LEU A 8 -9.99 12.40 -45.13
CA LEU A 8 -10.20 13.37 -44.05
C LEU A 8 -11.28 12.78 -43.16
N GLU A 9 -10.87 12.19 -42.03
CA GLU A 9 -11.81 11.69 -41.01
C GLU A 9 -12.85 12.78 -40.71
N SER A 10 -14.13 12.40 -40.73
CA SER A 10 -15.20 13.36 -40.45
C SER A 10 -15.02 13.93 -39.05
N PRO A 11 -15.31 15.22 -38.82
CA PRO A 11 -15.34 15.79 -37.47
C PRO A 11 -16.20 14.99 -36.48
N LEU A 12 -17.19 14.24 -36.97
CA LEU A 12 -18.00 13.32 -36.17
C LEU A 12 -17.23 12.05 -35.79
N ASP A 13 -16.46 11.46 -36.71
CA ASP A 13 -15.63 10.27 -36.45
C ASP A 13 -14.51 10.59 -35.44
N MET A 14 -13.92 11.78 -35.56
CA MET A 14 -12.93 12.28 -34.60
C MET A 14 -13.52 12.49 -33.21
N GLN A 15 -14.75 13.00 -33.11
CA GLN A 15 -15.46 13.17 -31.83
C GLN A 15 -15.83 11.84 -31.18
N VAL A 16 -16.31 10.87 -31.97
CA VAL A 16 -16.62 9.52 -31.48
C VAL A 16 -15.36 8.84 -30.96
N ARG A 17 -14.25 8.91 -31.71
CA ARG A 17 -12.97 8.36 -31.28
C ARG A 17 -12.43 9.01 -30.00
N ALA A 18 -12.53 10.33 -29.89
CA ALA A 18 -12.13 11.05 -28.68
C ALA A 18 -12.99 10.66 -27.46
N ALA A 19 -14.29 10.41 -27.65
CA ALA A 19 -15.17 9.93 -26.60
C ALA A 19 -14.85 8.50 -26.17
N ASP A 20 -14.54 7.61 -27.12
CA ASP A 20 -14.11 6.23 -26.85
C ASP A 20 -12.78 6.19 -26.09
N ASP A 21 -11.81 7.02 -26.50
CA ASP A 21 -10.52 7.16 -25.82
C ASP A 21 -10.73 7.67 -24.38
N ALA A 22 -11.57 8.68 -24.18
CA ALA A 22 -11.89 9.21 -22.85
C ALA A 22 -12.59 8.17 -21.96
N SER A 23 -13.51 7.38 -22.53
CA SER A 23 -14.18 6.28 -21.82
C SER A 23 -13.19 5.19 -21.42
N HIS A 24 -12.31 4.78 -22.34
CA HIS A 24 -11.30 3.76 -22.06
C HIS A 24 -10.30 4.22 -20.99
N VAL A 25 -9.85 5.48 -21.06
CA VAL A 25 -8.99 6.09 -20.02
C VAL A 25 -9.72 6.13 -18.69
N GLY A 26 -11.01 6.52 -18.66
CA GLY A 26 -11.83 6.52 -17.45
C GLY A 26 -11.92 5.15 -16.79
N GLN A 27 -12.18 4.10 -17.57
CA GLN A 27 -12.21 2.71 -17.08
C GLN A 27 -10.85 2.27 -16.51
N ARG A 28 -9.75 2.64 -17.17
CA ARG A 28 -8.39 2.34 -16.68
C ARG A 28 -8.10 3.05 -15.37
N VAL A 29 -8.44 4.33 -15.24
CA VAL A 29 -8.27 5.10 -14.00
C VAL A 29 -9.08 4.48 -12.86
N ALA A 30 -10.33 4.10 -13.11
CA ALA A 30 -11.16 3.43 -12.11
C ALA A 30 -10.55 2.11 -11.64
N ARG A 31 -10.05 1.29 -12.58
CA ARG A 31 -9.37 0.03 -12.25
C ARG A 31 -8.10 0.25 -11.43
N VAL A 32 -7.24 1.18 -11.83
CA VAL A 32 -6.00 1.48 -11.09
C VAL A 32 -6.32 1.95 -9.68
N ARG A 33 -7.34 2.81 -9.50
CA ARG A 33 -7.78 3.25 -8.17
C ARG A 33 -8.22 2.08 -7.30
N LEU A 34 -9.01 1.15 -7.82
CA LEU A 34 -9.42 -0.04 -7.07
C LEU A 34 -8.20 -0.88 -6.65
N GLN A 35 -7.29 -1.15 -7.58
CA GLN A 35 -6.07 -1.93 -7.31
C GLN A 35 -5.16 -1.23 -6.28
N THR A 36 -5.06 0.10 -6.32
CA THR A 36 -4.32 0.87 -5.31
C THR A 36 -4.95 0.72 -3.93
N LYS A 37 -6.28 0.79 -3.82
CA LYS A 37 -6.99 0.59 -2.54
C LYS A 37 -6.79 -0.82 -2.00
N GLU A 38 -6.84 -1.84 -2.85
CA GLU A 38 -6.56 -3.23 -2.47
C GLU A 38 -5.12 -3.40 -2.00
N ALA A 39 -4.14 -2.84 -2.72
CA ALA A 39 -2.74 -2.87 -2.34
C ALA A 39 -2.50 -2.17 -0.99
N GLN A 40 -3.16 -1.04 -0.74
CA GLN A 40 -3.09 -0.33 0.54
C GLN A 40 -3.66 -1.16 1.69
N ARG A 41 -4.81 -1.83 1.50
CA ARG A 41 -5.38 -2.73 2.52
C ARG A 41 -4.48 -3.92 2.81
N SER A 42 -3.93 -4.53 1.77
CA SER A 42 -2.98 -5.65 1.90
C SER A 42 -1.73 -5.22 2.67
N ALA A 43 -1.14 -4.08 2.30
CA ALA A 43 0.00 -3.53 3.02
C ALA A 43 -0.34 -3.22 4.48
N ALA A 44 -1.53 -2.68 4.77
CA ALA A 44 -1.96 -2.43 6.14
C ALA A 44 -2.01 -3.71 6.98
N GLN A 45 -2.54 -4.80 6.42
CA GLN A 45 -2.56 -6.11 7.08
C GLN A 45 -1.13 -6.62 7.36
N SER A 46 -0.22 -6.51 6.39
CA SER A 46 1.18 -6.93 6.58
C SER A 46 1.88 -6.16 7.70
N PHE A 47 1.60 -4.86 7.85
CA PHE A 47 2.12 -4.08 8.97
C PHE A 47 1.50 -4.50 10.31
N GLU A 48 0.24 -4.92 10.37
CA GLU A 48 -0.33 -5.46 11.60
C GLU A 48 0.33 -6.78 12.01
N GLU A 49 0.52 -7.69 11.06
CA GLU A 49 1.22 -8.96 11.29
C GLU A 49 2.68 -8.73 11.73
N SER A 50 3.35 -7.73 11.15
CA SER A 50 4.69 -7.30 11.57
C SER A 50 4.71 -6.75 12.99
N ALA A 51 3.74 -5.91 13.36
CA ALA A 51 3.61 -5.39 14.72
C ALA A 51 3.43 -6.51 15.75
N GLU A 52 2.55 -7.48 15.46
CA GLU A 52 2.35 -8.65 16.32
C GLU A 52 3.63 -9.49 16.45
N CYS A 53 4.41 -9.62 15.37
CA CYS A 53 5.71 -10.29 15.40
C CYS A 53 6.66 -9.57 16.36
N HIS A 54 6.78 -8.25 16.23
CA HIS A 54 7.60 -7.43 17.10
C HIS A 54 7.18 -7.50 18.58
N ASP A 55 5.89 -7.48 18.89
CA ASP A 55 5.43 -7.68 20.27
C ASP A 55 5.85 -9.04 20.82
N ARG A 56 5.67 -10.13 20.06
CA ARG A 56 6.11 -11.47 20.49
C ARG A 56 7.61 -11.55 20.71
N THR A 57 8.40 -10.86 19.88
CA THR A 57 9.85 -10.77 20.07
C THR A 57 10.19 -9.96 21.31
N ALA A 58 9.51 -8.84 21.56
CA ALA A 58 9.70 -8.06 22.78
C ALA A 58 9.40 -8.88 24.05
N GLU A 59 8.27 -9.61 24.07
CA GLU A 59 7.92 -10.50 25.18
C GLU A 59 8.99 -11.59 25.41
N SER A 60 9.57 -12.12 24.33
CA SER A 60 10.64 -13.13 24.44
C SER A 60 11.89 -12.53 25.10
N TYR A 61 12.25 -11.29 24.75
CA TYR A 61 13.35 -10.58 25.40
C TYR A 61 13.04 -10.20 26.85
N GLU A 62 11.82 -9.77 27.17
CA GLU A 62 11.37 -9.52 28.55
C GLU A 62 11.55 -10.78 29.42
N ARG A 63 11.12 -11.96 28.93
CA ARG A 63 11.32 -13.24 29.62
C ARG A 63 12.80 -13.58 29.82
N LEU A 64 13.66 -13.31 28.83
CA LEU A 64 15.11 -13.51 28.95
C LEU A 64 15.74 -12.52 29.95
N ALA A 65 15.24 -11.29 30.01
CA ALA A 65 15.68 -10.31 31.01
C ALA A 65 15.36 -10.79 32.43
N GLU A 66 14.23 -11.46 32.65
CA GLU A 66 13.90 -12.01 33.97
C GLU A 66 14.84 -13.16 34.38
N ALA A 67 15.24 -13.98 33.42
CA ALA A 67 16.03 -15.20 33.65
C ALA A 67 17.55 -15.00 33.72
N THR A 68 18.08 -13.82 33.37
CA THR A 68 19.52 -13.61 33.21
C THR A 68 20.06 -12.48 34.11
N ARG A 69 21.39 -12.39 34.24
CA ARG A 69 22.07 -11.27 34.92
C ARG A 69 22.21 -10.02 34.03
N SER A 70 22.16 -10.18 32.71
CA SER A 70 22.21 -9.08 31.73
C SER A 70 20.80 -8.55 31.43
N ARG A 71 20.07 -8.16 32.48
CA ARG A 71 18.66 -7.77 32.36
C ARG A 71 18.46 -6.53 31.49
N ASP A 72 19.38 -5.58 31.60
CA ASP A 72 19.22 -4.26 31.00
C ASP A 72 19.34 -4.33 29.47
N ASP A 73 20.31 -5.07 28.93
CA ASP A 73 20.46 -5.28 27.48
C ASP A 73 19.18 -5.89 26.86
N TYR A 74 18.60 -6.90 27.50
CA TYR A 74 17.39 -7.53 27.02
C TYR A 74 16.16 -6.63 27.14
N ARG A 75 16.08 -5.79 28.18
CA ARG A 75 15.02 -4.78 28.31
C ARG A 75 15.12 -3.73 27.20
N ASP A 76 16.33 -3.30 26.87
CA ASP A 76 16.56 -2.37 25.77
C ASP A 76 16.14 -2.98 24.42
N HIS A 77 16.46 -4.26 24.18
CA HIS A 77 15.99 -4.97 22.99
C HIS A 77 14.46 -5.08 22.94
N ALA A 78 13.82 -5.42 24.06
CA ALA A 78 12.37 -5.47 24.13
C ALA A 78 11.74 -4.10 23.83
N ALA A 79 12.27 -3.03 24.41
CA ALA A 79 11.79 -1.67 24.18
C ALA A 79 11.84 -1.28 22.70
N ARG A 80 12.95 -1.55 22.00
CA ARG A 80 13.07 -1.28 20.55
C ARG A 80 12.02 -2.04 19.74
N HIS A 81 11.76 -3.30 20.08
CA HIS A 81 10.72 -4.06 19.39
C HIS A 81 9.31 -3.49 19.65
N ARG A 82 9.03 -2.99 20.86
CA ARG A 82 7.77 -2.28 21.14
C ARG A 82 7.64 -1.00 20.32
N GLU A 83 8.73 -0.26 20.12
CA GLU A 83 8.76 0.92 19.25
C GLU A 83 8.42 0.56 17.81
N PHE A 84 9.07 -0.47 17.25
CA PHE A 84 8.76 -0.95 15.89
C PHE A 84 7.30 -1.41 15.75
N ALA A 85 6.78 -2.15 16.73
CA ALA A 85 5.36 -2.54 16.74
C ALA A 85 4.42 -1.32 16.73
N GLN A 86 4.77 -0.25 17.45
CA GLN A 86 3.98 0.97 17.46
C GLN A 86 4.05 1.71 16.11
N GLU A 87 5.22 1.77 15.49
CA GLU A 87 5.41 2.37 14.16
C GLU A 87 4.62 1.63 13.08
N ASP A 88 4.69 0.30 13.08
CA ASP A 88 3.96 -0.57 12.18
C ASP A 88 2.44 -0.37 12.30
N ARG A 89 1.91 -0.34 13.52
CA ARG A 89 0.47 -0.04 13.75
C ARG A 89 0.09 1.35 13.22
N ARG A 90 0.95 2.37 13.39
CA ARG A 90 0.71 3.72 12.83
C ARG A 90 0.72 3.70 11.31
N LEU A 91 1.57 2.90 10.68
CA LEU A 91 1.60 2.72 9.22
C LEU A 91 0.34 2.00 8.73
N ALA A 92 -0.08 0.92 9.40
CA ALA A 92 -1.31 0.20 9.08
C ALA A 92 -2.54 1.10 9.12
N VAL A 93 -2.68 1.95 10.16
CA VAL A 93 -3.77 2.92 10.26
C VAL A 93 -3.75 3.92 9.11
N ARG A 94 -2.59 4.49 8.76
CA ARG A 94 -2.46 5.43 7.64
C ARG A 94 -2.85 4.79 6.30
N LEU A 95 -2.43 3.55 6.06
CA LEU A 95 -2.75 2.83 4.83
C LEU A 95 -4.24 2.53 4.71
N ARG A 96 -4.91 2.17 5.81
CA ARG A 96 -6.38 2.03 5.82
C ARG A 96 -7.08 3.34 5.49
N GLN A 97 -6.66 4.45 6.10
CA GLN A 97 -7.23 5.76 5.80
C GLN A 97 -7.08 6.14 4.32
N MET A 98 -5.94 5.80 3.70
CA MET A 98 -5.74 6.02 2.27
C MET A 98 -6.61 5.12 1.38
N ALA A 99 -6.88 3.87 1.80
CA ALA A 99 -7.73 2.96 1.05
C ALA A 99 -9.21 3.34 1.12
N ASP A 100 -9.64 3.87 2.27
CA ASP A 100 -11.04 4.17 2.55
C ASP A 100 -11.44 5.60 2.15
N GLY A 101 -10.46 6.51 1.96
CA GLY A 101 -10.65 7.81 1.31
C GLY A 101 -10.86 7.71 -0.19
#